data_AF-A0A7C3Y4Z4-F1
#
_entry.id   AF-A0A7C3Y4Z4-F1
#
_cell.length_a   1.000
_cell.length_b   1.000
_cell.length_c   1.000
_cell.angle_alpha   90.00
_cell.angle_beta   90.00
_cell.angle_gamma   90.00
#
_symmetry.space_group_name_H-M   'P 1'
#
loop_
_entity.id
_entity.type
_entity.pdbx_description
1 polymer ?
#
loop_
_entity_poly.entity_id
_entity_poly.type
_entity_poly.pdbx_seq_one_letter_code
_entity_poly.pdbx_strand_id
1 'polypeptide(L)'
;MTAAKKTVARAAKIWNHRQEVVALQMQRISEALQREDEDLRRLKGELEGMLKAFEAEGARTSFLDAADLSDFFQGAFRMIREEERKKRTIRRLKEEWKARREVWEDIYRRKKALDILEKRLEQEETLSVLRAEQKVMDDLALIRRERQ
;
A
#
# COMPACT_ATOMS: atom_id res chain seq x y z
N MET A 1 19.20 6.31 29.15
CA MET A 1 18.26 5.53 28.31
C MET A 1 18.37 4.05 28.66
N THR A 2 17.31 3.48 29.22
CA THR A 2 17.24 2.08 29.64
C THR A 2 17.41 1.09 28.47
N ALA A 3 17.79 -0.16 28.75
CA ALA A 3 17.90 -1.21 27.73
C ALA A 3 16.56 -1.46 27.00
N ALA A 4 15.43 -1.35 27.72
CA ALA A 4 14.09 -1.45 27.16
C ALA A 4 13.80 -0.35 26.13
N LYS A 5 14.10 0.92 26.44
CA LYS A 5 13.94 2.04 25.48
C LYS A 5 14.79 1.86 24.23
N LYS A 6 16.04 1.38 24.37
CA LYS A 6 16.90 1.05 23.21
C LYS A 6 16.27 0.00 22.30
N THR A 7 15.67 -1.04 22.89
CA THR A 7 15.00 -2.11 22.12
C THR A 7 13.75 -1.60 21.41
N VAL A 8 12.91 -0.82 22.09
CA VAL A 8 11.70 -0.22 21.50
C VAL A 8 12.06 0.72 20.36
N ALA A 9 13.04 1.61 20.54
CA ALA A 9 13.50 2.51 19.48
C ALA A 9 14.05 1.76 18.25
N ARG A 10 14.80 0.66 18.46
CA ARG A 10 15.27 -0.20 17.36
C ARG A 10 14.11 -0.87 16.64
N ALA A 11 13.14 -1.40 17.37
CA ALA A 11 11.94 -2.00 16.79
C ALA A 11 11.16 -0.96 15.97
N ALA A 12 10.95 0.24 16.50
CA ALA A 12 10.26 1.33 15.80
C ALA A 12 10.95 1.68 14.47
N LYS A 13 12.29 1.75 14.45
CA LYS A 13 13.06 1.98 13.21
C LYS A 13 12.82 0.89 12.16
N ILE A 14 12.80 -0.38 12.58
CA ILE A 14 12.53 -1.52 11.68
C ILE A 14 11.11 -1.41 11.10
N TRP A 15 10.11 -1.09 11.93
CA TRP A 15 8.73 -0.98 11.46
C TRP A 15 8.50 0.24 10.56
N ASN A 16 9.18 1.36 10.82
CA ASN A 16 9.17 2.53 9.92
C ASN A 16 9.69 2.16 8.54
N HIS A 17 10.86 1.51 8.49
CA HIS A 17 11.43 1.06 7.23
C HIS A 17 10.52 0.06 6.49
N ARG A 18 9.92 -0.90 7.21
CA ARG A 18 8.95 -1.83 6.61
C ARG A 18 7.73 -1.10 6.06
N GLN A 19 7.22 -0.08 6.75
CA GLN A 19 6.10 0.72 6.27
C GLN A 19 6.44 1.45 4.97
N GLU A 20 7.61 2.06 4.90
CA GLU A 20 8.11 2.73 3.69
C GLU A 20 8.22 1.75 2.51
N VAL A 21 8.82 0.58 2.74
CA VAL A 21 8.94 -0.47 1.70
C VAL A 21 7.57 -0.91 1.18
N VAL A 22 6.61 -1.17 2.07
CA VAL A 22 5.27 -1.58 1.66
C VAL A 22 4.53 -0.45 0.95
N ALA A 23 4.67 0.80 1.41
CA ALA A 23 4.11 1.96 0.74
C ALA A 23 4.64 2.11 -0.70
N LEU A 24 5.95 1.96 -0.90
CA LEU A 24 6.57 1.96 -2.23
C LEU A 24 6.08 0.82 -3.11
N GLN A 25 5.89 -0.38 -2.55
CA GLN A 25 5.31 -1.51 -3.28
C GLN A 25 3.87 -1.22 -3.72
N MET A 26 3.05 -0.67 -2.82
CA MET A 26 1.67 -0.29 -3.14
C MET A 26 1.62 0.79 -4.22
N GLN A 27 2.48 1.80 -4.14
CA GLN A 27 2.58 2.85 -5.16
C GLN A 27 2.89 2.26 -6.54
N ARG A 28 3.90 1.37 -6.64
CA ARG A 28 4.26 0.71 -7.91
C ARG A 28 3.10 -0.12 -8.47
N ILE A 29 2.36 -0.82 -7.63
CA ILE A 29 1.18 -1.61 -8.07
C ILE A 29 0.08 -0.66 -8.55
N SER A 30 -0.15 0.46 -7.86
CA SER A 30 -1.12 1.47 -8.28
C SER A 30 -0.75 2.11 -9.62
N GLU A 31 0.52 2.43 -9.85
CA GLU A 31 1.02 2.94 -11.14
C GLU A 31 0.83 1.90 -12.26
N ALA A 32 1.13 0.62 -11.99
CA ALA A 32 0.91 -0.46 -12.94
C ALA A 32 -0.59 -0.65 -13.26
N LEU A 33 -1.47 -0.57 -12.25
CA LEU A 33 -2.92 -0.61 -12.43
C LEU A 33 -3.42 0.52 -13.32
N GLN A 34 -2.95 1.75 -13.08
CA GLN A 34 -3.33 2.90 -13.90
C GLN A 34 -2.94 2.70 -15.37
N ARG A 35 -1.70 2.27 -15.62
CA ARG A 35 -1.23 1.99 -16.98
C ARG A 35 -2.05 0.92 -17.68
N GLU A 36 -2.32 -0.19 -16.99
CA GLU A 36 -3.11 -1.28 -17.58
C GLU A 36 -4.58 -0.88 -17.81
N ASP A 37 -5.17 -0.07 -16.93
CA ASP A 37 -6.52 0.48 -17.11
C ASP A 37 -6.57 1.48 -18.29
N GLU A 38 -5.55 2.32 -18.45
CA GLU A 38 -5.43 3.25 -19.59
C GLU A 38 -5.26 2.50 -20.92
N ASP A 39 -4.37 1.52 -20.97
CA ASP A 39 -4.19 0.67 -22.13
C ASP A 39 -5.47 -0.08 -22.49
N LEU A 40 -6.19 -0.60 -21.49
CA LEU A 40 -7.46 -1.27 -21.69
C LEU A 40 -8.52 -0.32 -22.28
N ARG A 41 -8.58 0.93 -21.80
CA ARG A 41 -9.46 1.95 -22.38
C ARG A 41 -9.08 2.27 -23.82
N ARG A 42 -7.78 2.39 -24.12
CA ARG A 42 -7.29 2.64 -25.47
C ARG A 42 -7.68 1.51 -26.42
N LEU A 43 -7.44 0.26 -26.00
CA LEU A 43 -7.79 -0.93 -26.77
C LEU A 43 -9.30 -1.02 -27.06
N LYS A 44 -10.15 -0.68 -26.07
CA LYS A 44 -11.60 -0.59 -26.28
C LYS A 44 -11.97 0.49 -27.29
N GLY A 45 -11.36 1.67 -27.19
CA GLY A 45 -11.58 2.75 -28.16
C GLY A 45 -11.12 2.38 -29.57
N GLU A 46 -9.99 1.69 -29.71
CA GLU A 46 -9.51 1.17 -30.99
C GLU A 46 -10.50 0.13 -31.55
N LEU A 47 -11.04 -0.77 -30.72
CA LEU A 47 -12.00 -1.80 -31.16
C LEU A 47 -13.32 -1.17 -31.62
N GLU A 48 -13.84 -0.20 -30.86
CA GLU A 48 -15.03 0.57 -31.23
C GLU A 48 -14.80 1.37 -32.52
N GLY A 49 -13.61 1.96 -32.69
CA GLY A 49 -13.23 2.67 -33.90
C GLY A 49 -13.19 1.74 -35.12
N MET A 50 -12.61 0.55 -34.96
CA MET A 50 -12.55 -0.47 -36.00
C MET A 50 -13.96 -0.97 -36.39
N LEU A 51 -14.84 -1.20 -35.41
CA LEU A 51 -16.25 -1.56 -35.64
C LEU A 51 -16.99 -0.49 -36.45
N LYS A 52 -16.86 0.79 -36.06
CA LYS A 52 -17.49 1.90 -36.79
C LYS A 52 -16.94 2.07 -38.20
N ALA A 53 -15.64 1.89 -38.39
CA ALA A 53 -15.02 1.95 -39.72
C ALA A 53 -15.56 0.83 -40.62
N PHE A 54 -15.67 -0.38 -40.08
CA PHE A 54 -16.23 -1.53 -40.78
C PHE A 54 -17.71 -1.33 -41.14
N GLU A 55 -18.53 -0.83 -40.21
CA GLU A 55 -19.93 -0.47 -40.47
C GLU A 55 -20.08 0.60 -41.57
N ALA A 56 -19.21 1.62 -41.54
CA ALA A 56 -19.21 2.68 -42.54
C ALA A 56 -18.78 2.18 -43.93
N GLU A 57 -17.80 1.27 -44.00
CA GLU A 57 -17.35 0.65 -45.24
C GLU A 57 -18.48 -0.20 -45.85
N GLY A 58 -19.11 -1.07 -45.05
CA GLY A 58 -20.25 -1.89 -45.49
C GLY A 58 -21.45 -1.07 -45.96
N ALA A 59 -21.69 0.09 -45.36
CA ALA A 59 -22.72 1.03 -45.80
C ALA A 59 -22.39 1.73 -47.14
N ARG A 60 -21.10 1.91 -47.46
CA ARG A 60 -20.64 2.58 -48.69
C ARG A 60 -20.57 1.65 -49.89
N THR A 61 -20.07 0.44 -49.72
CA THR A 61 -19.75 -0.45 -50.84
C THR A 61 -20.89 -1.40 -51.21
N SER A 62 -21.93 -1.54 -50.38
CA SER A 62 -23.05 -2.51 -50.56
C SER A 62 -22.63 -3.99 -50.69
N PHE A 63 -21.33 -4.27 -50.80
CA PHE A 63 -20.70 -5.58 -50.85
C PHE A 63 -19.30 -5.44 -50.23
N LEU A 64 -19.09 -6.12 -49.10
CA LEU A 64 -17.75 -6.33 -48.54
C LEU A 64 -17.18 -7.59 -49.17
N ASP A 65 -15.93 -7.54 -49.62
CA ASP A 65 -15.29 -8.75 -50.12
C ASP A 65 -14.87 -9.68 -48.97
N ALA A 66 -14.58 -10.94 -49.29
CA ALA A 66 -14.23 -11.93 -48.29
C ALA A 66 -12.87 -11.63 -47.61
N ALA A 67 -11.97 -10.88 -48.26
CA ALA A 67 -10.68 -10.51 -47.71
C ALA A 67 -10.84 -9.42 -46.65
N ASP A 68 -11.64 -8.39 -46.91
CA ASP A 68 -11.97 -7.31 -45.98
C ASP A 68 -12.64 -7.86 -44.70
N LEU A 69 -13.57 -8.80 -44.86
CA LEU A 69 -14.19 -9.50 -43.75
C LEU A 69 -13.18 -10.30 -42.92
N SER A 70 -12.30 -11.05 -43.60
CA SER A 70 -11.26 -11.85 -42.94
C SER A 70 -10.31 -10.97 -42.13
N ASP A 71 -9.83 -9.88 -42.70
CA ASP A 71 -8.89 -8.97 -42.05
C ASP A 71 -9.53 -8.27 -40.84
N PHE A 72 -10.79 -7.84 -40.97
CA PHE A 72 -11.55 -7.29 -39.86
C PHE A 72 -11.69 -8.29 -38.70
N PHE A 73 -12.15 -9.51 -38.97
CA PHE A 73 -12.31 -10.51 -37.92
C PHE A 73 -10.98 -10.88 -37.27
N GLN A 74 -9.91 -11.03 -38.04
CA GLN A 74 -8.57 -11.31 -37.48
C GLN A 74 -8.07 -10.18 -36.58
N GLY A 75 -8.30 -8.92 -36.97
CA GLY A 75 -8.02 -7.74 -36.16
C GLY A 75 -8.82 -7.75 -34.85
N ALA A 76 -10.14 -7.89 -34.96
CA ALA A 76 -11.05 -7.97 -33.81
C ALA A 76 -10.67 -9.07 -32.83
N PHE A 77 -10.40 -10.29 -33.32
CA PHE A 77 -10.02 -11.42 -32.49
C PHE A 77 -8.71 -11.18 -31.74
N ARG A 78 -7.71 -10.56 -32.39
CA ARG A 78 -6.45 -10.18 -31.72
C ARG A 78 -6.70 -9.19 -30.59
N MET A 79 -7.53 -8.18 -30.84
CA MET A 79 -7.84 -7.14 -29.85
C MET A 79 -8.64 -7.70 -28.66
N ILE A 80 -9.64 -8.54 -28.92
CA ILE A 80 -10.44 -9.20 -27.85
C ILE A 80 -9.54 -10.07 -26.96
N ARG A 81 -8.61 -10.84 -27.54
CA ARG A 81 -7.66 -11.65 -26.76
C ARG A 81 -6.75 -10.78 -25.89
N GLU A 82 -6.26 -9.66 -26.42
CA GLU A 82 -5.45 -8.73 -25.65
C GLU A 82 -6.27 -8.06 -24.54
N GLU A 83 -7.54 -7.77 -24.78
CA GLU A 83 -8.46 -7.21 -23.79
C GLU A 83 -8.65 -8.17 -22.60
N GLU A 84 -8.88 -9.46 -22.88
CA GLU A 84 -9.00 -10.50 -21.85
C GLU A 84 -7.70 -10.69 -21.07
N ARG A 85 -6.55 -10.63 -21.75
CA ARG A 85 -5.24 -10.68 -21.10
C ARG A 85 -5.08 -9.51 -20.14
N LYS A 86 -5.35 -8.27 -20.58
CA LYS A 86 -5.26 -7.06 -19.74
C LYS A 86 -6.23 -7.11 -18.55
N LYS A 87 -7.49 -7.53 -18.77
CA LYS A 87 -8.46 -7.75 -17.68
C LYS A 87 -7.94 -8.73 -16.62
N ARG A 88 -7.27 -9.82 -17.03
CA ARG A 88 -6.64 -10.77 -16.10
C ARG A 88 -5.48 -10.14 -15.33
N THR A 89 -4.61 -9.38 -16.01
CA THR A 89 -3.52 -8.64 -15.36
C THR A 89 -4.05 -7.66 -14.31
N ILE A 90 -5.07 -6.87 -14.65
CA ILE A 90 -5.70 -5.92 -13.72
C ILE A 90 -6.27 -6.62 -12.50
N ARG A 91 -6.95 -7.77 -12.67
CA ARG A 91 -7.46 -8.56 -11.53
C ARG A 91 -6.32 -9.02 -10.61
N ARG A 92 -5.24 -9.56 -11.19
CA ARG A 92 -4.06 -10.00 -10.43
C ARG A 92 -3.45 -8.84 -9.65
N LEU A 93 -3.26 -7.69 -10.29
CA LEU A 93 -2.71 -6.50 -9.65
C LEU A 93 -3.61 -5.96 -8.52
N LYS A 94 -4.94 -6.04 -8.66
CA LYS A 94 -5.89 -5.67 -7.59
C LYS A 94 -5.78 -6.60 -6.38
N GLU A 95 -5.62 -7.89 -6.60
CA GLU A 95 -5.38 -8.88 -5.53
C GLU A 95 -4.04 -8.64 -4.84
N GLU A 96 -2.97 -8.41 -5.61
CA GLU A 96 -1.65 -8.06 -5.07
C GLU A 96 -1.72 -6.76 -4.24
N TRP A 97 -2.43 -5.73 -4.72
CA TRP A 97 -2.60 -4.49 -3.99
C TRP A 97 -3.35 -4.70 -2.67
N LYS A 98 -4.41 -5.51 -2.68
CA LYS A 98 -5.18 -5.85 -1.47
C LYS A 98 -4.31 -6.58 -0.44
N ALA A 99 -3.51 -7.55 -0.89
CA ALA A 99 -2.57 -8.25 -0.01
C ALA A 99 -1.53 -7.30 0.60
N ARG A 100 -0.99 -6.35 -0.18
CA ARG A 100 -0.06 -5.34 0.36
C ARG A 100 -0.73 -4.38 1.34
N ARG A 101 -1.99 -4.03 1.12
CA ARG A 101 -2.78 -3.22 2.05
C ARG A 101 -2.95 -3.94 3.40
N GLU A 102 -3.27 -5.22 3.40
CA GLU A 102 -3.39 -6.01 4.64
C GLU A 102 -2.07 -6.03 5.43
N VAL A 103 -0.93 -6.17 4.74
CA VAL A 103 0.40 -6.06 5.36
C VAL A 103 0.64 -4.67 5.92
N TRP A 104 0.26 -3.62 5.20
CA TRP A 104 0.39 -2.24 5.67
C TRP A 104 -0.44 -1.99 6.94
N GLU A 105 -1.68 -2.52 6.99
CA GLU A 105 -2.55 -2.40 8.15
C GLU A 105 -1.99 -3.14 9.38
N ASP A 106 -1.37 -4.32 9.20
CA ASP A 106 -0.66 -5.03 10.29
C ASP A 106 0.54 -4.20 10.79
N ILE A 107 1.35 -3.66 9.88
CA ILE A 107 2.48 -2.78 10.24
C ILE A 107 1.98 -1.57 11.05
N TYR A 108 0.89 -0.94 10.61
CA TYR A 108 0.31 0.21 11.30
C TYR A 108 -0.13 -0.14 12.73
N ARG A 109 -0.80 -1.28 12.93
CA ARG A 109 -1.20 -1.75 14.27
C ARG A 109 0.01 -1.99 15.17
N ARG A 110 1.06 -2.63 14.65
CA ARG A 110 2.29 -2.91 15.41
C ARG A 110 3.06 -1.64 15.78
N LYS A 111 3.11 -0.64 14.87
CA LYS A 111 3.67 0.68 15.19
C LYS A 111 2.91 1.36 16.32
N LYS A 112 1.58 1.39 16.24
CA LYS A 112 0.74 1.97 17.30
C LYS A 112 0.98 1.30 18.66
N ALA A 113 1.18 -0.03 18.67
CA ALA A 113 1.53 -0.75 19.89
C ALA A 113 2.92 -0.36 20.44
N LEU A 114 3.91 -0.15 19.57
CA LEU A 114 5.23 0.34 19.97
C LEU A 114 5.19 1.76 20.53
N ASP A 115 4.41 2.67 19.93
CA ASP A 115 4.25 4.03 20.43
C ASP A 115 3.63 4.04 21.84
N ILE A 116 2.68 3.13 22.11
CA ILE A 116 2.11 2.95 23.45
C ILE A 116 3.16 2.43 24.44
N LEU A 117 3.98 1.46 24.03
CA LEU A 117 5.05 0.92 24.86
C LEU A 117 6.12 1.97 25.17
N GLU A 118 6.50 2.79 24.20
CA GLU A 118 7.46 3.89 24.38
C GLU A 118 6.96 4.88 25.43
N LYS A 119 5.70 5.33 25.32
CA LYS A 119 5.06 6.23 26.30
C LYS A 119 5.02 5.63 27.70
N ARG A 120 4.74 4.32 27.82
CA ARG A 120 4.75 3.63 29.12
C ARG A 120 6.14 3.60 29.75
N LEU A 121 7.17 3.30 28.95
CA LEU A 121 8.55 3.31 29.42
C LEU A 121 9.00 4.72 29.84
N GLU A 122 8.51 5.77 29.18
CA GLU A 122 8.73 7.15 29.60
C GLU A 122 8.08 7.44 30.96
N GLN A 123 6.82 7.07 31.14
CA GLN A 123 6.11 7.23 32.41
C GLN A 123 6.78 6.46 33.56
N GLU A 124 7.21 5.22 33.32
CA GLU A 124 7.92 4.42 34.33
C GLU A 124 9.26 5.03 34.73
N GLU A 125 10.03 5.58 33.79
CA GLU A 125 11.26 6.30 34.11
C GLU A 125 10.98 7.55 34.95
N THR A 126 9.96 8.35 34.59
CA THR A 126 9.55 9.52 35.38
C THR A 126 9.13 9.13 36.79
N LEU A 127 8.30 8.09 36.94
CA LEU A 127 7.85 7.59 38.25
C LEU A 127 9.02 7.06 39.08
N SER A 128 9.99 6.40 38.44
CA SER A 128 11.18 5.90 39.14
C SER A 128 12.03 7.04 39.69
N VAL A 129 12.19 8.13 38.94
CA VAL A 129 12.92 9.32 39.40
C VAL A 129 12.18 9.97 40.58
N LEU A 130 10.87 10.20 40.45
CA LEU A 130 10.06 10.80 41.52
C LEU A 130 10.09 9.97 42.82
N ARG A 131 10.05 8.64 42.72
CA ARG A 131 10.18 7.75 43.89
C ARG A 131 11.55 7.84 44.55
N ALA A 132 12.62 7.96 43.76
CA ALA A 132 13.97 8.12 44.29
C ALA A 132 14.13 9.47 45.00
N GLU A 133 13.61 10.55 44.41
CA GLU A 133 13.60 11.90 45.01
C GLU A 133 12.80 11.94 46.31
N GLN A 134 11.59 11.35 46.31
CA GLN A 134 10.76 11.27 47.52
C GLN A 134 11.47 10.54 48.65
N LYS A 135 12.11 9.40 48.35
CA LYS A 135 12.88 8.66 49.35
C LYS A 135 14.01 9.49 49.95
N VAL A 136 14.75 10.23 49.12
CA VAL A 136 15.82 11.13 49.60
C VAL A 136 15.24 12.23 50.51
N MET A 137 14.10 12.80 50.15
CA MET A 137 13.43 13.82 50.98
C MET A 137 12.95 13.25 52.32
N ASP A 138 12.39 12.03 52.31
CA ASP A 138 11.95 11.34 53.52
C ASP A 138 13.14 11.02 54.45
N ASP A 139 14.25 10.53 53.88
CA ASP A 139 15.49 10.26 54.61
C ASP A 139 16.07 11.55 55.24
N LEU A 140 16.08 12.67 54.50
CA LEU A 140 16.52 13.98 55.02
C LEU A 140 15.60 14.51 56.12
N ALA A 141 14.30 14.32 55.99
CA ALA A 141 13.33 14.71 57.01
C ALA A 141 13.52 13.91 58.30
N LEU A 142 13.84 12.62 58.19
CA LEU A 142 14.17 11.75 59.33
C LEU A 142 15.42 12.25 60.07
N ILE A 143 16.52 12.47 59.34
CA ILE A 143 17.79 12.98 59.91
C ILE A 143 17.56 14.32 60.61
N ARG A 144 16.71 15.19 60.05
CA ARG A 144 16.40 16.49 60.65
C ARG A 144 15.64 16.34 61.97
N ARG A 145 14.74 15.37 62.09
CA ARG A 145 14.01 15.08 63.34
C ARG A 145 14.92 14.47 64.40
N GLU A 146 15.84 13.58 64.03
CA GLU A 146 16.77 12.94 64.97
C GLU A 146 17.82 13.89 65.56
N ARG A 147 18.02 15.08 64.95
CA ARG A 147 18.94 16.11 65.43
C ARG A 147 18.30 17.18 66.33
N GLN A 148 16.98 17.12 66.55
CA GLN A 148 16.24 17.98 67.48
C GLN A 148 16.05 17.27 68.82
#